data_AF-A0A2T9Y7Z1-F1
#
_entry.id   AF-A0A2T9Y7Z1-F1
#
_cell.length_a   1.000
_cell.length_b   1.000
_cell.length_c   1.000
_cell.angle_alpha   90.00
_cell.angle_beta   90.00
_cell.angle_gamma   90.00
#
_symmetry.space_group_name_H-M   'P 1'
#
loop_
_entity.id
_entity.type
_entity.pdbx_description
1 polymer ?
#
loop_
_entity_poly.entity_id
_entity_poly.type
_entity_poly.pdbx_seq_one_letter_code
_entity_poly.pdbx_strand_id
1 'polypeptide(L)'
;MDQLMDTQAPVSQDQDQLRLLTEMVQQLLRERENNQGPGDPYITSRMPVTDLLAYQELTEALPSIEEDFFKSPLTEEERKMAIHSCPKNSA
;
A
#
# COMPACT_ATOMS: atom_id res chain seq x y z
N MET A 1 42.26 -23.09 37.33
CA MET A 1 42.20 -22.56 35.96
C MET A 1 41.00 -23.21 35.32
N ASP A 2 40.02 -22.37 35.07
CA ASP A 2 38.60 -22.66 34.94
C ASP A 2 38.26 -23.45 33.68
N GLN A 3 37.44 -24.49 33.84
CA GLN A 3 36.78 -25.18 32.74
C GLN A 3 35.63 -24.28 32.26
N LEU A 4 35.83 -23.56 31.16
CA LEU A 4 34.76 -22.91 30.42
C LEU A 4 33.98 -24.00 29.67
N MET A 5 32.88 -24.41 30.29
CA MET A 5 31.83 -25.21 29.67
C MET A 5 31.14 -24.34 28.62
N ASP A 6 31.63 -24.39 27.38
CA ASP A 6 30.92 -23.84 26.22
C ASP A 6 29.61 -24.60 26.06
N THR A 7 28.58 -24.03 26.67
CA THR A 7 27.20 -24.51 26.60
C THR A 7 26.69 -24.14 25.21
N GLN A 8 26.80 -25.07 24.27
CA GLN A 8 26.18 -24.96 22.95
C GLN A 8 24.65 -25.09 23.13
N ALA A 9 23.99 -23.95 23.29
CA ALA A 9 22.55 -23.80 23.34
C ALA A 9 21.91 -24.12 21.96
N PRO A 10 20.62 -24.49 21.90
CA PRO A 10 19.98 -25.14 20.77
C PRO A 10 19.54 -24.12 19.70
N VAL A 11 20.50 -23.54 18.97
CA VAL A 11 20.23 -22.57 17.90
C VAL A 11 19.54 -23.19 16.67
N SER A 12 19.60 -24.52 16.53
CA SER A 12 19.12 -25.21 15.32
C SER A 12 17.59 -25.26 15.19
N GLN A 13 16.87 -25.46 16.29
CA GLN A 13 15.42 -25.72 16.24
C GLN A 13 14.62 -24.48 15.78
N ASP A 14 15.02 -23.29 16.23
CA ASP A 14 14.37 -22.04 15.86
C ASP A 14 14.71 -21.64 14.41
N GLN A 15 15.93 -21.94 13.94
CA GLN A 15 16.30 -21.74 12.54
C GLN A 15 15.52 -22.65 11.58
N ASP A 16 15.32 -23.91 11.97
CA ASP A 16 14.56 -24.87 11.18
C ASP A 16 13.07 -24.49 11.10
N GLN A 17 12.49 -23.98 12.18
CA GLN A 17 11.11 -23.44 12.17
C GLN A 17 10.99 -22.21 11.27
N LEU A 18 11.94 -21.27 11.33
CA LEU A 18 11.94 -20.08 10.47
C LEU A 18 12.09 -20.44 8.99
N ARG A 19 12.92 -21.43 8.69
CA ARG A 19 13.10 -21.94 7.33
C ARG A 19 11.82 -22.57 6.80
N LEU A 20 11.18 -23.44 7.58
CA LEU A 20 9.91 -24.07 7.21
C LEU A 20 8.82 -23.01 6.98
N LEU A 21 8.72 -22.02 7.86
CA LEU A 21 7.78 -20.92 7.72
C LEU A 21 8.03 -20.12 6.43
N THR A 22 9.31 -19.89 6.10
CA THR A 22 9.69 -19.19 4.86
C THR A 22 9.25 -19.98 3.62
N GLU A 23 9.46 -21.29 3.62
CA GLU A 23 9.03 -22.17 2.52
C GLU A 23 7.50 -22.19 2.37
N MET A 24 6.75 -22.25 3.49
CA MET A 24 5.29 -22.20 3.48
C MET A 24 4.77 -20.85 2.94
N VAL A 25 5.34 -19.73 3.36
CA VAL A 25 4.94 -18.40 2.88
C VAL A 25 5.20 -18.26 1.37
N GLN A 26 6.35 -18.74 0.88
CA GLN A 26 6.64 -18.74 -0.55
C GLN A 26 5.66 -19.59 -1.35
N GLN A 27 5.24 -20.74 -0.81
CA GLN A 27 4.24 -21.59 -1.43
C GLN A 27 2.87 -20.89 -1.51
N LEU A 28 2.43 -20.25 -0.42
CA LEU A 28 1.16 -19.50 -0.37
C LEU A 28 1.15 -18.32 -1.35
N LEU A 29 2.27 -17.59 -1.48
CA LEU A 29 2.38 -16.47 -2.43
C LEU A 29 2.24 -16.95 -3.87
N ARG A 30 2.88 -18.07 -4.22
CA ARG A 30 2.80 -18.68 -5.55
C ARG A 30 1.39 -19.19 -5.84
N GLU A 31 0.75 -19.81 -4.86
CA GLU A 31 -0.64 -20.27 -4.97
C GLU A 31 -1.61 -19.08 -5.14
N ARG A 32 -1.40 -17.98 -4.42
CA ARG A 32 -2.20 -16.75 -4.58
C ARG A 32 -2.09 -16.16 -5.99
N GLU A 33 -0.90 -16.15 -6.57
CA GLU A 33 -0.67 -15.67 -7.93
C GLU A 33 -1.36 -16.58 -8.97
N ASN A 34 -1.25 -17.91 -8.80
CA ASN A 34 -1.88 -18.89 -9.68
C ASN A 34 -3.42 -18.97 -9.53
N ASN A 35 -3.96 -18.63 -8.36
CA ASN A 35 -5.40 -18.59 -8.08
C ASN A 35 -6.05 -17.24 -8.46
N GLN A 36 -5.28 -16.29 -9.00
CA GLN A 36 -5.88 -15.22 -9.79
C GLN A 36 -6.38 -15.86 -11.09
N GLY A 37 -7.59 -16.42 -11.03
CA GLY A 37 -8.33 -16.78 -12.24
C GLY A 37 -8.42 -15.57 -13.17
N PRO A 38 -8.84 -15.75 -14.43
CA PRO A 38 -9.14 -14.62 -15.29
C PRO A 38 -10.06 -13.69 -14.50
N GLY A 39 -9.58 -12.48 -14.20
CA GLY A 39 -10.32 -11.51 -13.41
C GLY A 39 -11.73 -11.34 -13.99
N ASP A 40 -12.69 -10.92 -13.15
CA ASP A 40 -14.05 -10.67 -13.63
C ASP A 40 -13.99 -9.80 -14.90
N PRO A 41 -14.63 -10.22 -16.02
CA PRO A 41 -14.55 -9.53 -17.30
C PRO A 41 -14.98 -8.06 -17.25
N TYR A 42 -15.75 -7.68 -16.23
CA TYR A 42 -16.27 -6.34 -16.00
C TYR A 42 -15.49 -5.57 -14.92
N ILE A 43 -14.57 -6.23 -14.20
CA ILE A 43 -13.67 -5.59 -13.24
C ILE A 43 -12.30 -5.40 -13.89
N THR A 44 -12.09 -4.21 -14.44
CA THR A 44 -10.77 -3.80 -14.92
C THR A 44 -9.99 -3.17 -13.77
N SER A 45 -8.83 -3.74 -13.44
CA SER A 45 -7.87 -3.06 -12.56
C SER A 45 -7.45 -1.76 -13.24
N ARG A 46 -7.75 -0.63 -12.59
CA ARG A 46 -7.38 0.68 -13.10
C ARG A 46 -5.85 0.76 -13.11
N MET A 47 -5.24 0.90 -14.29
CA MET A 47 -3.81 1.20 -14.35
C MET A 47 -3.58 2.50 -13.56
N PRO A 48 -2.55 2.60 -12.70
CA PRO A 48 -2.10 3.88 -12.18
C PRO A 48 -1.36 4.63 -13.30
N VAL A 49 -2.08 4.88 -14.40
CA VAL A 49 -1.67 5.76 -15.47
C VAL A 49 -2.46 7.02 -15.22
N THR A 50 -1.71 8.04 -14.84
CA THR A 50 -2.09 9.45 -14.68
C THR A 50 -3.34 9.76 -15.50
N ASP A 51 -4.49 9.89 -14.83
CA ASP A 51 -5.79 10.14 -15.47
C ASP A 51 -5.79 11.41 -16.34
N LEU A 52 -4.78 12.26 -16.14
CA LEU A 52 -4.54 13.48 -16.88
C LEU A 52 -3.02 13.67 -16.99
N LEU A 53 -2.47 13.65 -18.21
CA LEU A 53 -1.18 14.28 -18.46
C LEU A 53 -1.43 15.78 -18.40
N ALA A 54 -0.74 16.50 -17.51
CA ALA A 54 -0.86 17.94 -17.45
C ALA A 54 -0.42 18.52 -18.80
N TYR A 55 -1.25 19.38 -19.39
CA TYR A 55 -0.89 20.11 -20.61
C TYR A 55 0.36 20.94 -20.33
N GLN A 56 1.26 21.05 -21.31
CA GLN A 56 2.49 21.81 -21.17
C GLN A 56 2.20 23.29 -20.82
N GLU A 57 1.16 23.85 -21.43
CA GLU A 57 0.69 25.20 -21.15
C GLU A 57 0.20 25.35 -19.70
N LEU A 58 -0.35 24.27 -19.12
CA LEU A 58 -0.84 24.22 -17.76
C LEU A 58 0.30 24.09 -16.74
N THR A 59 1.33 23.29 -17.03
CA THR A 59 2.52 23.19 -16.18
C THR A 59 3.37 24.46 -16.25
N GLU A 60 3.41 25.14 -17.39
CA GLU A 60 4.08 26.43 -17.54
C GLU A 60 3.34 27.56 -16.80
N ALA A 61 2.01 27.60 -16.91
CA ALA A 61 1.19 28.59 -16.21
C ALA A 61 1.11 28.32 -14.70
N LEU A 62 1.13 27.04 -14.29
CA LEU A 62 1.02 26.59 -12.91
C LEU A 62 2.01 25.46 -12.61
N PRO A 63 3.31 25.77 -12.39
CA PRO A 63 4.34 24.76 -12.11
C PRO A 63 4.04 23.90 -10.87
N SER A 64 3.32 24.46 -9.90
CA SER A 64 2.90 23.76 -8.68
C SER A 64 1.78 22.74 -8.90
N ILE A 65 1.28 22.56 -10.13
CA ILE A 65 0.26 21.54 -10.42
C ILE A 65 0.85 20.12 -10.37
N GLU A 66 2.14 19.98 -10.68
CA GLU A 66 2.89 18.74 -10.50
C GLU A 66 3.19 18.49 -9.02
N GLU A 67 3.45 19.57 -8.28
CA GLU A 67 3.55 19.59 -6.82
C GLU A 67 2.17 19.62 -6.17
N ASP A 68 1.39 18.60 -6.50
CA ASP A 68 0.25 18.07 -5.75
C ASP A 68 -0.53 19.12 -4.93
N PHE A 69 -1.33 19.86 -5.71
CA PHE A 69 -2.32 20.87 -5.29
C PHE A 69 -3.31 20.38 -4.22
N PHE A 70 -3.35 19.06 -3.96
CA PHE A 70 -4.26 18.39 -3.04
C PHE A 70 -3.53 17.70 -1.86
N LYS A 71 -2.22 17.92 -1.66
CA LYS A 71 -1.41 17.23 -0.62
C LYS A 71 -1.78 17.50 0.82
N SER A 72 -2.62 18.48 1.11
CA SER A 72 -3.27 18.53 2.41
C SER A 72 -4.64 17.89 2.24
N PRO A 73 -4.75 16.54 2.34
CA PRO A 73 -6.04 15.95 2.59
C PRO A 73 -6.59 16.64 3.83
N LEU A 74 -7.74 17.30 3.68
CA LEU A 74 -8.46 17.86 4.79
C LEU A 74 -8.55 16.79 5.89
N THR A 75 -8.27 17.19 7.12
CA THR A 75 -8.52 16.35 8.28
C THR A 75 -9.99 15.91 8.26
N GLU A 76 -10.29 14.77 8.91
CA GLU A 76 -11.66 14.26 9.01
C GLU A 76 -12.64 15.35 9.51
N GLU A 77 -12.18 16.16 10.47
CA GLU A 77 -12.89 17.30 11.03
C GLU A 77 -13.14 18.40 9.99
N GLU A 78 -12.13 18.83 9.26
CA GLU A 78 -12.27 19.85 8.20
C GLU A 78 -13.22 19.38 7.09
N ARG A 79 -13.14 18.10 6.70
CA ARG A 79 -14.02 17.51 5.71
C ARG A 79 -15.48 17.51 6.17
N LYS A 80 -15.74 17.14 7.43
CA LYS A 80 -17.10 17.19 8.02
C LYS A 80 -17.63 18.62 8.07
N MET A 81 -16.82 19.58 8.50
CA MET A 81 -17.21 20.99 8.54
C MET A 81 -17.59 21.52 7.15
N ALA A 82 -16.79 21.23 6.13
CA ALA A 82 -17.08 21.65 4.76
C ALA A 82 -18.42 21.08 4.26
N ILE A 83 -18.66 19.76 4.45
CA ILE A 83 -19.91 19.10 4.03
C ILE A 83 -21.13 19.69 4.76
N HIS A 84 -21.01 19.96 6.05
CA HIS A 84 -22.10 20.50 6.86
C HIS A 84 -22.30 22.01 6.72
N SER A 85 -21.33 22.73 6.15
CA SER A 85 -21.44 24.16 5.84
C SER A 85 -22.33 24.47 4.63
N CYS A 86 -22.53 23.49 3.75
CA CYS A 86 -23.36 23.67 2.56
C CYS A 86 -24.84 23.87 2.94
N PRO A 87 -25.49 24.95 2.47
CA PRO A 87 -26.92 25.15 2.69
C PRO A 87 -27.70 23.95 2.16
N LYS A 88 -28.56 23.37 3.00
CA LYS A 88 -29.53 22.38 2.53
C LYS A 88 -30.44 23.07 1.53
N ASN A 89 -30.72 22.41 0.41
CA ASN A 89 -31.79 22.88 -0.46
C ASN A 89 -33.10 22.89 0.35
N SER A 90 -33.70 24.07 0.49
CA SER A 90 -35.07 24.17 0.98
C SER A 90 -35.98 23.76 -0.17
N ALA A 91 -36.75 22.68 0.02
CA ALA A 91 -37.79 22.24 -0.89
C ALA A 91 -38.98 23.20 -0.90
#